data_AF-A0A528CI49-F1
#
_entry.id   AF-A0A528CI49-F1
#
_cell.length_a   1.000
_cell.length_b   1.000
_cell.length_c   1.000
_cell.angle_alpha   90.00
_cell.angle_beta   90.00
_cell.angle_gamma   90.00
#
_symmetry.space_group_name_H-M   'P 1'
#
loop_
_entity.id
_entity.type
_entity.pdbx_description
1 polymer ?
#
loop_
_entity_poly.entity_id
_entity_poly.type
_entity_poly.pdbx_seq_one_letter_code
_entity_poly.pdbx_strand_id
1 'polypeptide(L)' 'DALDRVFLAIQGPEAWAALSRAGIETGSLLFMHGFEPRANWFMSRSGYTGEDGFEIALPEADARNLVAKLLEDERVMWV' A
#
# COMPACT_ATOMS: atom_id res chain seq x y z
N ASP A 1 15.76 10.24 -14.84
CA ASP A 1 14.39 10.60 -15.23
C ASP A 1 13.40 10.18 -14.18
N ALA A 2 12.24 10.84 -14.13
CA ALA A 2 11.17 10.47 -13.21
C ALA A 2 10.63 9.08 -13.58
N LEU A 3 10.30 8.29 -12.56
CA LEU A 3 9.69 6.98 -12.73
C LEU A 3 8.18 7.14 -12.84
N ASP A 4 7.58 6.56 -13.88
CA ASP A 4 6.12 6.50 -14.00
C ASP A 4 5.56 5.44 -13.04
N ARG A 5 4.73 5.86 -12.08
CA ARG A 5 4.24 5.04 -10.97
C ARG A 5 2.81 5.41 -10.65
N VAL A 6 2.00 4.40 -10.35
CA VAL A 6 0.76 4.60 -9.60
C VAL A 6 1.13 4.79 -8.13
N PHE A 7 0.41 5.67 -7.44
CA PHE A 7 0.58 5.91 -6.02
C PHE A 7 -0.74 5.63 -5.29
N LEU A 8 -0.74 4.62 -4.42
CA LEU A 8 -1.92 4.18 -3.68
C LEU A 8 -1.72 4.48 -2.20
N ALA A 9 -2.74 5.07 -1.57
CA ALA A 9 -2.82 5.20 -0.12
C ALA A 9 -3.84 4.19 0.41
N ILE A 10 -3.41 3.32 1.33
CA ILE A 10 -4.26 2.37 2.05
C ILE A 10 -4.28 2.82 3.50
N GLN A 11 -5.40 3.36 3.96
CA GLN A 11 -5.49 4.11 5.21
C GLN A 11 -6.64 3.57 6.07
N GLY A 12 -6.43 3.54 7.38
CA GLY A 12 -7.40 3.08 8.36
C GLY A 12 -6.82 2.04 9.34
N PRO A 13 -7.52 1.77 10.45
CA PRO A 13 -7.03 0.90 11.52
C PRO A 13 -6.79 -0.55 11.08
N GLU A 14 -7.39 -0.98 9.96
CA GLU A 14 -7.26 -2.33 9.40
C GLU A 14 -6.37 -2.37 8.15
N ALA A 15 -5.69 -1.28 7.78
CA ALA A 15 -4.86 -1.19 6.58
C ALA A 15 -3.76 -2.27 6.53
N TRP A 16 -3.10 -2.51 7.66
CA TRP A 16 -2.10 -3.57 7.80
C TRP A 16 -2.68 -4.95 7.47
N ALA A 17 -3.87 -5.26 7.99
CA ALA A 17 -4.52 -6.55 7.80
C ALA A 17 -4.98 -6.75 6.35
N ALA A 18 -5.52 -5.71 5.72
CA ALA A 18 -5.92 -5.74 4.31
C ALA A 18 -4.71 -5.98 3.39
N LEU A 19 -3.59 -5.29 3.64
CA LEU A 19 -2.35 -5.50 2.89
C LEU A 19 -1.77 -6.90 3.08
N SER A 20 -1.76 -7.40 4.33
CA SER A 20 -1.30 -8.75 4.64
C SER A 20 -2.12 -9.80 3.86
N ARG A 21 -3.46 -9.66 3.85
CA ARG A 21 -4.36 -10.53 3.07
C ARG A 21 -4.11 -10.44 1.56
N ALA A 22 -3.77 -9.25 1.04
CA ALA A 22 -3.39 -9.06 -0.36
C ALA A 22 -2.00 -9.62 -0.71
N GLY A 23 -1.26 -10.15 0.27
CA GLY A 23 0.07 -10.73 0.11
C GLY A 23 1.21 -9.72 0.19
N ILE A 24 0.98 -8.58 0.84
CA ILE A 24 2.01 -7.56 1.10
C ILE A 24 2.47 -7.66 2.55
N GLU A 25 3.76 -7.92 2.73
CA GLU A 25 4.39 -7.96 4.06
C GLU A 25 4.67 -6.54 4.57
N THR A 26 4.19 -6.24 5.77
CA THR A 26 4.20 -4.89 6.37
C THR A 26 4.77 -4.89 7.79
N GLY A 27 5.01 -6.06 8.40
CA GLY A 27 5.11 -6.25 9.85
C GLY A 27 6.30 -5.60 10.56
N SER A 28 7.38 -5.27 9.85
CA SER A 28 8.55 -4.61 10.44
C SER A 28 8.58 -3.10 10.20
N LEU A 29 7.64 -2.54 9.43
CA LEU A 29 7.69 -1.13 9.06
C LEU A 29 7.12 -0.24 10.17
N LEU A 30 7.98 0.62 10.72
CA LEU A 30 7.61 1.60 11.73
C LEU A 30 6.99 2.85 11.08
N PHE A 31 6.20 3.59 11.85
CA PHE A 31 5.62 4.86 11.41
C PHE A 31 6.70 5.81 10.86
N MET A 32 6.39 6.48 9.75
CA MET A 32 7.28 7.40 9.03
C MET A 32 8.58 6.78 8.49
N HIS A 33 8.61 5.46 8.31
CA HIS A 33 9.69 4.75 7.61
C HIS A 33 9.18 4.20 6.28
N GLY A 34 10.08 4.05 5.33
CA GLY A 34 9.82 3.43 4.03
C GLY A 34 10.97 2.60 3.52
N PHE A 35 10.68 1.70 2.59
CA PHE A 35 11.65 0.81 1.95
C PHE A 35 11.15 0.38 0.58
N GLU A 36 12.03 -0.27 -0.19
CA GLU A 36 11.70 -0.86 -1.49
C GLU A 36 11.51 -2.38 -1.31
N PRO A 37 10.27 -2.89 -1.24
CA PRO A 37 10.02 -4.31 -0.98
C PRO A 37 10.42 -5.22 -2.15
N ARG A 38 10.53 -4.65 -3.35
CA ARG A 38 10.98 -5.30 -4.59
C ARG A 38 11.34 -4.26 -5.63
N ALA A 39 11.91 -4.70 -6.75
CA ALA A 39 12.28 -3.83 -7.86
C ALA A 39 11.09 -2.97 -8.33
N ASN A 40 11.34 -1.68 -8.54
CA ASN A 40 10.37 -0.67 -8.99
C ASN A 40 9.24 -0.34 -8.02
N TRP A 41 9.28 -0.83 -6.78
CA TRP A 41 8.30 -0.51 -5.74
C TRP A 41 8.92 0.34 -4.64
N PHE A 42 8.10 1.21 -4.07
CA PHE A 42 8.37 1.89 -2.81
C PHE A 42 7.14 1.76 -1.90
N MET A 43 7.37 1.51 -0.62
CA MET A 43 6.32 1.47 0.39
C MET A 43 6.76 2.20 1.65
N SER A 44 5.88 3.03 2.20
CA SER A 44 6.05 3.69 3.49
C SER A 44 4.86 3.45 4.39
N ARG A 45 5.08 3.47 5.72
CA ARG A 45 4.01 3.53 6.72
C ARG A 45 3.77 4.99 7.08
N SER A 46 3.03 5.66 6.21
CA SER A 46 2.71 7.09 6.24
C SER A 46 1.29 7.31 5.71
N GLY A 47 0.81 8.54 5.84
CA GLY A 47 -0.49 8.92 5.33
C GLY A 47 -0.95 10.28 5.81
N TYR A 48 -2.16 10.65 5.38
CA TYR A 48 -2.72 12.00 5.58
C TYR A 48 -4.05 12.00 6.35
N THR A 49 -4.51 10.84 6.84
CA THR A 49 -5.81 10.72 7.54
C THR A 49 -5.68 10.83 9.06
N GLY A 50 -4.48 10.69 9.61
CA GLY A 50 -4.24 10.58 11.06
C GLY A 50 -4.44 9.16 11.60
N GLU A 51 -4.97 8.25 10.80
CA GLU A 51 -5.05 6.82 11.09
C GLU A 51 -3.74 6.12 10.70
N ASP A 52 -3.58 4.85 11.11
CA ASP A 52 -2.54 4.00 10.56
C ASP A 52 -2.75 3.78 9.05
N GLY A 53 -1.67 3.50 8.33
CA GLY A 53 -1.76 3.35 6.89
C GLY A 53 -0.43 3.26 6.19
N PHE A 54 -0.51 2.96 4.90
CA PHE A 54 0.63 2.77 4.03
C PHE A 54 0.41 3.53 2.73
N GLU A 55 1.52 3.99 2.16
CA GLU A 55 1.58 4.58 0.83
C GLU A 55 2.49 3.71 -0.03
N ILE A 56 2.03 3.35 -1.23
CA ILE A 56 2.70 2.40 -2.11
C ILE A 56 2.83 3.01 -3.50
N ALA A 57 4.07 3.19 -3.96
CA ALA A 57 4.38 3.53 -5.34
C ALA A 57 4.82 2.28 -6.10
N LEU A 58 4.19 2.00 -7.24
CA LEU A 58 4.41 0.76 -8.00
C LEU A 58 4.05 0.92 -9.49
N PRO A 59 4.54 0.03 -10.37
CA PRO A 59 4.15 0.01 -11.78
C PRO A 59 2.64 -0.16 -11.97
N GLU A 60 2.07 0.36 -13.06
CA GLU A 60 0.62 0.32 -13.30
C GLU A 60 0.03 -1.11 -13.29
N ALA A 61 0.69 -2.05 -13.96
CA ALA A 61 0.23 -3.45 -14.01
C ALA A 61 0.16 -4.08 -12.62
N ASP A 62 1.13 -3.77 -11.78
CA ASP A 62 1.21 -4.22 -10.39
C ASP A 62 0.15 -3.55 -9.52
N ALA A 63 -0.12 -2.26 -9.73
CA ALA A 63 -1.20 -1.54 -9.05
C ALA A 63 -2.57 -2.15 -9.36
N ARG A 64 -2.85 -2.48 -10.62
CA ARG A 64 -4.12 -3.14 -11.00
C ARG A 64 -4.32 -4.46 -10.27
N ASN A 65 -3.27 -5.28 -10.21
CA ASN A 65 -3.31 -6.56 -9.50
C ASN A 65 -3.49 -6.38 -7.98
N LEU A 66 -2.79 -5.42 -7.38
CA LEU A 66 -2.91 -5.13 -5.95
C LEU A 66 -4.30 -4.62 -5.58
N VAL A 67 -4.83 -3.64 -6.34
CA VAL A 67 -6.17 -3.09 -6.09
C VAL A 67 -7.24 -4.16 -6.25
N ALA A 68 -7.16 -5.02 -7.26
CA ALA A 68 -8.10 -6.12 -7.43
C ALA A 68 -8.15 -7.02 -6.19
N LYS A 69 -6.98 -7.41 -5.64
CA LYS A 69 -6.89 -8.22 -4.41
C LYS A 69 -7.39 -7.47 -3.17
N LEU A 70 -7.09 -6.18 -3.05
CA LEU A 70 -7.55 -5.36 -1.94
C LEU A 70 -9.08 -5.27 -1.92
N LEU A 71 -9.71 -5.10 -3.09
CA LEU A 71 -11.17 -5.01 -3.24
C LEU A 71 -11.90 -6.36 -3.05
N GLU A 72 -11.19 -7.48 -2.88
CA GLU A 72 -11.77 -8.75 -2.41
C GLU A 72 -12.03 -8.74 -0.89
N ASP A 73 -11.49 -7.75 -0.18
CA ASP A 73 -11.74 -7.53 1.25
C ASP A 73 -12.85 -6.49 1.44
N GLU A 74 -13.96 -6.90 2.05
CA GLU A 74 -15.16 -6.06 2.25
C GLU A 74 -14.92 -4.81 3.09
N ARG A 75 -13.81 -4.76 3.86
CA ARG A 75 -13.40 -3.59 4.64
C ARG A 75 -12.76 -2.51 3.77
N VAL A 76 -12.29 -2.88 2.58
CA VAL A 76 -11.64 -1.96 1.65
C VAL A 76 -12.69 -1.32 0.75
N MET A 77 -12.73 0.00 0.75
CA MET A 77 -13.60 0.79 -0.13
C MET A 77 -12.74 1.72 -0.98
N TRP A 78 -13.14 1.90 -2.24
CA TRP A 78 -12.54 2.90 -3.12
C TRP A 78 -13.19 4.27 -2.84
N VAL A 79 -12.37 5.29 -2.63
CA VAL A 79 -12.80 6.67 -2.33
C VAL A 79 -12.16 7.63 -3.31
#